data_AF-A0A2R4FFX5-F1
#
_entry.id   AF-A0A2R4FFX5-F1
#
_cell.length_a   1.000
_cell.length_b   1.000
_cell.length_c   1.000
_cell.angle_alpha   90.00
_cell.angle_beta   90.00
_cell.angle_gamma   90.00
#
_symmetry.space_group_name_H-M   'P 1'
#
loop_
_entity.id
_entity.type
_entity.pdbx_description
1 polymer ?
#
loop_
_entity_poly.entity_id
_entity_poly.type
_entity_poly.pdbx_seq_one_letter_code
_entity_poly.pdbx_strand_id
1 'polypeptide(L)'
;MTDRTAYLELIRELAKGDAEAYRQRCEQLDEKGWDELGLVVGAAFFLAAQQRQMTFPDETSIIRFVAEARGEMAGTRFDLDPKVAEKLIAATTTGDTSELDDLDPNLIIESELLLLWRLLRPLSDDEMSRFLAEVDSLAEQWAVEE
;
A
#
# COMPACT_ATOMS: atom_id res chain seq x y z
N MET A 1 -8.63 -11.63 18.24
CA MET A 1 -8.89 -11.26 16.85
C MET A 1 -9.14 -9.77 16.83
N THR A 2 -8.15 -9.03 16.36
CA THR A 2 -8.31 -7.60 16.04
C THR A 2 -9.31 -7.49 14.88
N ASP A 3 -10.29 -6.60 14.99
CA ASP A 3 -11.26 -6.40 13.91
C ASP A 3 -10.62 -5.55 12.80
N ARG A 4 -10.03 -6.23 11.81
CA ARG A 4 -9.33 -5.59 10.67
C ARG A 4 -10.26 -5.26 9.50
N THR A 5 -11.57 -5.50 9.64
CA THR A 5 -12.55 -5.32 8.57
C THR A 5 -12.51 -3.91 7.99
N ALA A 6 -12.38 -2.89 8.84
CA ALA A 6 -12.31 -1.50 8.41
C ALA A 6 -11.09 -1.21 7.51
N TYR A 7 -9.94 -1.83 7.81
CA TYR A 7 -8.70 -1.64 7.05
C TYR A 7 -8.77 -2.35 5.68
N LEU A 8 -9.37 -3.55 5.64
CA LEU A 8 -9.56 -4.28 4.38
C LEU A 8 -10.56 -3.58 3.45
N GLU A 9 -11.63 -3.00 3.99
CA GLU A 9 -12.57 -2.20 3.18
C GLU A 9 -11.93 -0.92 2.64
N LEU A 10 -11.00 -0.28 3.38
CA LEU A 10 -10.22 0.86 2.86
C LEU A 10 -9.44 0.46 1.60
N ILE A 11 -8.75 -0.69 1.61
CA ILE A 11 -8.00 -1.18 0.45
C ILE A 11 -8.94 -1.46 -0.73
N ARG A 12 -10.14 -2.02 -0.46
CA ARG A 12 -11.16 -2.24 -1.50
C ARG A 12 -11.65 -0.93 -2.12
N GLU A 13 -11.93 0.08 -1.31
CA GLU A 13 -12.40 1.40 -1.75
C GLU A 13 -11.33 2.13 -2.57
N LEU A 14 -10.08 2.09 -2.09
CA LEU A 14 -8.92 2.57 -2.80
C LEU A 14 -8.84 1.93 -4.20
N ALA A 15 -8.88 0.61 -4.30
CA ALA A 15 -8.78 -0.09 -5.58
C ALA A 15 -9.90 0.25 -6.57
N LYS A 16 -11.09 0.64 -6.08
CA LYS A 16 -12.19 1.15 -6.92
C LYS A 16 -11.93 2.55 -7.48
N GLY A 17 -10.94 3.26 -6.96
CA GLY A 17 -10.56 4.60 -7.38
C GLY A 17 -11.48 5.70 -6.83
N ASP A 18 -12.24 5.42 -5.77
CA ASP A 18 -13.04 6.44 -5.08
C ASP A 18 -12.15 7.26 -4.14
N ALA A 19 -11.47 8.26 -4.71
CA ALA A 19 -10.54 9.12 -3.98
C ALA A 19 -11.20 9.99 -2.90
N GLU A 20 -12.54 10.16 -2.92
CA GLU A 20 -13.25 10.90 -1.88
C GLU A 20 -13.55 9.99 -0.68
N ALA A 21 -14.07 8.78 -0.94
CA ALA A 21 -14.30 7.79 0.11
C ALA A 21 -13.00 7.39 0.81
N TYR A 22 -11.91 7.22 0.04
CA TYR A 22 -10.57 7.00 0.59
C TYR A 22 -10.17 8.08 1.60
N ARG A 23 -10.25 9.36 1.22
CA ARG A 23 -9.82 10.47 2.11
C ARG A 23 -10.68 10.53 3.35
N GLN A 24 -12.00 10.44 3.19
CA GLN A 24 -12.92 10.46 4.32
C GLN A 24 -12.61 9.33 5.32
N ARG A 25 -12.15 8.18 4.84
CA ARG A 25 -11.75 7.06 5.69
C ARG A 25 -10.36 7.26 6.31
N CYS A 26 -9.39 7.82 5.60
CA CYS A 26 -8.10 8.22 6.18
C CYS A 26 -8.30 9.20 7.34
N GLU A 27 -9.13 10.23 7.17
CA GLU A 27 -9.45 11.20 8.23
C GLU A 27 -10.09 10.54 9.47
N GLN A 28 -10.91 9.50 9.28
CA GLN A 28 -11.50 8.73 10.40
C GLN A 28 -10.50 7.81 11.10
N LEU A 29 -9.42 7.41 10.40
CA LEU A 29 -8.38 6.52 10.91
C LEU A 29 -7.30 7.29 11.67
N ASP A 30 -7.04 8.55 11.30
CA ASP A 30 -6.19 9.47 12.07
C ASP A 30 -6.60 9.57 13.54
N GLU A 31 -7.90 9.48 13.84
CA GLU A 31 -8.43 9.52 15.20
C GLU A 31 -8.16 8.24 16.01
N LYS A 32 -7.88 7.11 15.35
CA LYS A 32 -7.75 5.78 15.97
C LYS A 32 -6.29 5.29 16.07
N GLY A 33 -5.37 5.92 15.35
CA GLY A 33 -3.98 5.50 15.25
C GLY A 33 -3.74 4.56 14.06
N TRP A 34 -2.51 4.60 13.55
CA TRP A 34 -2.12 3.94 12.28
C TRP A 34 -1.38 2.62 12.49
N ASP A 35 -1.05 2.23 13.72
CA ASP A 35 -0.20 1.06 13.97
C ASP A 35 -0.82 -0.25 13.43
N GLU A 36 -2.08 -0.53 13.76
CA GLU A 36 -2.79 -1.71 13.24
C GLU A 36 -3.10 -1.60 11.74
N LEU A 37 -3.25 -0.38 11.21
CA LEU A 37 -3.44 -0.12 9.79
C LEU A 37 -2.15 -0.43 9.01
N GLY A 38 -0.99 0.00 9.51
CA GLY A 38 0.29 -0.15 8.85
C GLY A 38 0.65 -1.61 8.64
N LEU A 39 0.34 -2.46 9.60
CA LEU A 39 0.55 -3.90 9.47
C LEU A 39 -0.32 -4.51 8.34
N VAL A 40 -1.58 -4.10 8.20
CA VAL A 40 -2.46 -4.55 7.11
C VAL A 40 -2.02 -4.01 5.75
N VAL A 41 -1.67 -2.72 5.70
CA VAL A 41 -1.24 -2.04 4.46
C VAL A 41 0.09 -2.60 3.97
N GLY A 42 1.07 -2.78 4.85
CA GLY A 42 2.35 -3.40 4.52
C GLY A 42 2.18 -4.82 4.01
N ALA A 43 1.31 -5.62 4.65
CA ALA A 43 0.99 -6.98 4.19
C ALA A 43 0.37 -6.98 2.80
N ALA A 44 -0.56 -6.06 2.53
CA ALA A 44 -1.16 -5.89 1.22
C ALA A 44 -0.14 -5.46 0.18
N PHE A 45 0.72 -4.48 0.49
CA PHE A 45 1.73 -3.98 -0.43
C PHE A 45 2.74 -5.07 -0.80
N PHE A 46 3.24 -5.81 0.20
CA PHE A 46 4.12 -6.95 0.00
C PHE A 46 3.50 -8.02 -0.91
N LEU A 47 2.26 -8.44 -0.63
CA LEU A 47 1.56 -9.43 -1.45
C LEU A 47 1.32 -8.93 -2.87
N ALA A 48 0.90 -7.68 -3.04
CA ALA A 48 0.67 -7.10 -4.36
C ALA A 48 1.96 -7.02 -5.18
N ALA A 49 3.07 -6.62 -4.56
CA ALA A 49 4.40 -6.58 -5.18
C ALA A 49 4.86 -7.99 -5.59
N GLN A 50 4.65 -8.99 -4.73
CA GLN A 50 5.00 -10.39 -5.01
C GLN A 50 4.15 -10.98 -6.14
N GLN A 51 2.82 -10.81 -6.10
CA GLN A 51 1.91 -11.33 -7.13
C GLN A 51 2.20 -10.71 -8.51
N ARG A 52 2.56 -9.42 -8.55
CA ARG A 52 2.97 -8.73 -9.77
C ARG A 52 4.40 -9.05 -10.21
N GLN A 53 5.14 -9.86 -9.43
CA GLN A 53 6.55 -10.18 -9.64
C GLN A 53 7.36 -8.91 -9.90
N MET A 54 7.11 -7.87 -9.10
CA MET A 54 7.78 -6.59 -9.24
C MET A 54 9.29 -6.81 -9.11
N THR A 55 9.97 -6.67 -10.23
CA THR A 55 11.41 -6.79 -10.32
C THR A 55 11.90 -5.55 -11.04
N PHE A 56 12.75 -4.80 -10.35
CA PHE A 56 13.35 -3.59 -10.88
C PHE A 56 14.84 -3.85 -11.09
N PRO A 57 15.33 -3.80 -12.34
CA PRO A 57 16.74 -4.09 -12.63
C PRO A 57 17.68 -2.99 -12.12
N ASP A 58 17.18 -1.78 -11.94
CA ASP A 58 17.93 -0.60 -11.51
C ASP A 58 16.99 0.49 -10.94
N GLU A 59 17.59 1.47 -10.28
CA GLU A 59 16.93 2.65 -9.73
C GLU A 59 16.16 3.46 -10.78
N THR A 60 16.67 3.53 -12.03
CA THR A 60 16.00 4.25 -13.12
C THR A 60 14.64 3.63 -13.45
N SER A 61 14.54 2.31 -13.37
CA SER A 61 13.30 1.57 -13.57
C SER A 61 12.29 1.82 -12.45
N ILE A 62 12.76 1.99 -11.21
CA ILE A 62 11.92 2.39 -10.07
C ILE A 62 11.38 3.81 -10.27
N ILE A 63 12.26 4.78 -10.56
CA ILE A 63 11.90 6.17 -10.82
C ILE A 63 10.85 6.26 -11.92
N ARG A 64 11.03 5.53 -13.02
CA ARG A 64 10.06 5.50 -14.12
C ARG A 64 8.71 4.95 -13.66
N PHE A 65 8.68 3.86 -12.91
CA PHE A 65 7.43 3.28 -12.42
C PHE A 65 6.68 4.26 -11.50
N VAL A 66 7.39 4.93 -10.60
CA VAL A 66 6.81 5.93 -9.70
C VAL A 66 6.32 7.15 -10.48
N ALA A 67 7.08 7.61 -11.48
CA ALA A 67 6.65 8.71 -12.35
C ALA A 67 5.38 8.37 -13.14
N GLU A 68 5.27 7.15 -13.66
CA GLU A 68 4.06 6.67 -14.34
C GLU A 68 2.87 6.58 -13.36
N ALA A 69 3.10 6.08 -12.13
CA ALA A 69 2.07 6.01 -11.10
C ALA A 69 1.50 7.40 -10.78
N ARG A 70 2.38 8.38 -10.58
CA ARG A 70 2.00 9.78 -10.36
C ARG A 70 1.29 10.37 -11.56
N GLY A 71 1.70 10.00 -12.77
CA GLY A 71 1.03 10.40 -14.01
C GLY A 71 -0.40 9.90 -14.10
N GLU A 72 -0.69 8.68 -13.65
CA GLU A 72 -2.05 8.11 -13.60
C GLU A 72 -2.91 8.73 -12.49
N MET A 73 -2.28 9.20 -11.42
CA MET A 73 -2.93 9.95 -10.35
C MET A 73 -3.14 11.43 -10.71
N ALA A 74 -2.56 11.91 -11.82
CA ALA A 74 -2.69 13.31 -12.22
C ALA A 74 -4.16 13.70 -12.43
N GLY A 75 -4.60 14.75 -11.75
CA GLY A 75 -6.00 15.19 -11.77
C GLY A 75 -6.91 14.49 -10.77
N THR A 76 -6.39 13.51 -10.02
CA THR A 76 -6.99 13.05 -8.77
C THR A 76 -6.53 13.94 -7.61
N ARG A 77 -7.00 13.63 -6.40
CA ARG A 77 -6.50 14.24 -5.15
C ARG A 77 -5.45 13.35 -4.45
N PHE A 78 -4.99 12.28 -5.09
CA PHE A 78 -3.88 11.49 -4.57
C PHE A 78 -2.56 12.22 -4.83
N ASP A 79 -1.71 12.29 -3.82
CA ASP A 79 -0.39 12.92 -3.92
C ASP A 79 0.69 11.96 -3.41
N LEU A 80 1.22 11.16 -4.34
CA LEU A 80 2.29 10.22 -4.02
C LEU A 80 3.63 10.95 -3.98
N ASP A 81 4.27 10.97 -2.81
CA ASP A 81 5.65 11.44 -2.67
C ASP A 81 6.58 10.48 -3.43
N PRO A 82 7.28 10.97 -4.47
CA PRO A 82 8.08 10.10 -5.31
C PRO A 82 9.27 9.49 -4.57
N LYS A 83 9.89 10.22 -3.64
CA LYS A 83 11.10 9.73 -2.95
C LYS A 83 10.75 8.64 -1.96
N VAL A 84 9.65 8.78 -1.25
CA VAL A 84 9.16 7.74 -0.32
C VAL A 84 8.76 6.50 -1.11
N ALA A 85 8.02 6.67 -2.20
CA ALA A 85 7.61 5.57 -3.08
C ALA A 85 8.81 4.81 -3.67
N GLU A 86 9.83 5.53 -4.16
CA GLU A 86 11.04 4.95 -4.72
C GLU A 86 11.78 4.10 -3.67
N LYS A 87 11.94 4.62 -2.45
CA LYS A 87 12.55 3.89 -1.33
C LYS A 87 11.77 2.64 -0.94
N LEU A 88 10.44 2.71 -0.87
CA LEU A 88 9.59 1.56 -0.53
C LEU A 88 9.73 0.43 -1.55
N ILE A 89 9.73 0.78 -2.84
CA ILE A 89 9.91 -0.19 -3.92
C ILE A 89 11.32 -0.79 -3.87
N ALA A 90 12.34 0.03 -3.64
CA ALA A 90 13.71 -0.44 -3.49
C ALA A 90 13.82 -1.44 -2.33
N ALA A 91 13.32 -1.08 -1.15
CA ALA A 91 13.31 -1.93 0.04
C ALA A 91 12.59 -3.26 -0.19
N THR A 92 11.44 -3.23 -0.88
CA THR A 92 10.69 -4.45 -1.22
C THR A 92 11.46 -5.36 -2.19
N THR A 93 12.24 -4.76 -3.09
CA THR A 93 13.01 -5.49 -4.10
C THR A 93 14.29 -6.09 -3.52
N THR A 94 14.95 -5.39 -2.60
CA THR A 94 16.25 -5.80 -2.01
C THR A 94 16.09 -6.56 -0.69
N GLY A 95 14.97 -6.38 0.01
CA GLY A 95 14.77 -6.81 1.39
C GLY A 95 15.48 -5.93 2.42
N ASP A 96 16.10 -4.81 2.02
CA ASP A 96 16.78 -3.87 2.91
C ASP A 96 15.85 -2.69 3.23
N THR A 97 15.37 -2.63 4.48
CA THR A 97 14.45 -1.61 4.96
C THR A 97 15.14 -0.43 5.62
N SER A 98 16.47 -0.42 5.73
CA SER A 98 17.20 0.59 6.51
C SER A 98 16.97 2.03 6.05
N GLU A 99 16.67 2.26 4.76
CA GLU A 99 16.36 3.59 4.24
C GLU A 99 14.97 4.12 4.63
N LEU A 100 14.13 3.26 5.21
CA LEU A 100 12.79 3.58 5.70
C LEU A 100 12.79 3.94 7.19
N ASP A 101 13.82 3.54 7.96
CA ASP A 101 13.88 3.71 9.42
C ASP A 101 13.76 5.19 9.89
N ASP A 102 14.23 6.12 9.06
CA ASP A 102 14.21 7.57 9.32
C ASP A 102 12.93 8.27 8.80
N LEU A 103 12.02 7.55 8.14
CA LEU A 103 10.80 8.12 7.58
C LEU A 103 9.66 8.10 8.58
N ASP A 104 8.73 9.05 8.44
CA ASP A 104 7.49 9.05 9.20
C ASP A 104 6.67 7.79 8.86
N PRO A 105 6.32 6.94 9.85
CA PRO A 105 5.53 5.73 9.61
C PRO A 105 4.21 5.99 8.90
N ASN A 106 3.54 7.12 9.18
CA ASN A 106 2.28 7.46 8.53
C ASN A 106 2.49 7.78 7.05
N LEU A 107 3.61 8.43 6.71
CA LEU A 107 3.99 8.73 5.33
C LEU A 107 4.34 7.46 4.55
N ILE A 108 4.95 6.47 5.21
CA ILE A 108 5.17 5.14 4.64
C ILE A 108 3.83 4.50 4.30
N ILE A 109 2.91 4.40 5.26
CA ILE A 109 1.61 3.74 5.09
C ILE A 109 0.78 4.43 3.99
N GLU A 110 0.77 5.76 3.96
CA GLU A 110 0.09 6.52 2.91
C GLU A 110 0.69 6.22 1.52
N SER A 111 2.03 6.17 1.41
CA SER A 111 2.71 5.86 0.15
C SER A 111 2.43 4.42 -0.31
N GLU A 112 2.39 3.46 0.61
CA GLU A 112 2.03 2.07 0.32
C GLU A 112 0.58 1.96 -0.18
N LEU A 113 -0.37 2.66 0.44
CA LEU A 113 -1.75 2.73 -0.03
C LEU A 113 -1.82 3.29 -1.46
N LEU A 114 -1.15 4.41 -1.72
CA LEU A 114 -1.16 4.99 -3.07
C LEU A 114 -0.48 4.08 -4.11
N LEU A 115 0.58 3.36 -3.76
CA LEU A 115 1.17 2.36 -4.65
C LEU A 115 0.23 1.16 -4.87
N LEU A 116 -0.46 0.70 -3.84
CA LEU A 116 -1.48 -0.36 -3.93
C LEU A 116 -2.59 0.00 -4.91
N TRP A 117 -3.02 1.26 -4.96
CA TRP A 117 -4.01 1.72 -5.95
C TRP A 117 -3.61 1.35 -7.38
N ARG A 118 -2.33 1.51 -7.73
CA ARG A 118 -1.79 1.14 -9.05
C ARG A 118 -1.66 -0.37 -9.20
N LEU A 119 -1.16 -1.05 -8.17
CA LEU A 119 -0.89 -2.50 -8.22
C LEU A 119 -2.16 -3.35 -8.27
N LEU A 120 -3.25 -2.87 -7.69
CA LEU A 120 -4.53 -3.58 -7.62
C LEU A 120 -5.44 -3.33 -8.83
N ARG A 121 -5.00 -2.59 -9.85
CA ARG A 121 -5.83 -2.32 -11.04
C ARG A 121 -5.40 -3.09 -12.29
N PRO A 122 -6.34 -3.65 -13.07
CA PRO A 122 -7.72 -3.99 -12.71
C PRO A 122 -7.78 -5.34 -11.96
N LEU A 123 -8.55 -5.40 -10.87
CA LEU A 123 -8.99 -6.66 -10.25
C LEU A 123 -10.52 -6.73 -10.27
N SER A 124 -11.07 -7.90 -10.54
CA SER A 124 -12.49 -8.18 -10.35
C SER A 124 -12.85 -8.25 -8.86
N ASP A 125 -14.15 -8.15 -8.52
CA ASP A 125 -14.60 -8.25 -7.12
C ASP A 125 -14.22 -9.60 -6.48
N ASP A 126 -14.20 -10.68 -7.25
CA ASP A 126 -13.77 -12.00 -6.80
C ASP A 126 -12.26 -12.07 -6.54
N GLU A 127 -11.44 -11.48 -7.43
CA GLU A 127 -9.99 -11.40 -7.24
C GLU A 127 -9.64 -10.49 -6.05
N MET A 128 -10.33 -9.36 -5.91
CA MET A 128 -10.20 -8.46 -4.76
C MET A 128 -10.53 -9.18 -3.45
N SER A 129 -11.61 -9.96 -3.41
CA SER A 129 -12.02 -10.67 -2.20
C SER A 129 -11.03 -11.77 -1.81
N ARG A 130 -10.43 -12.47 -2.78
CA ARG A 130 -9.35 -13.43 -2.52
C ARG A 130 -8.10 -12.74 -2.02
N PHE A 131 -7.69 -11.66 -2.68
CA PHE A 131 -6.55 -10.86 -2.27
C PHE A 131 -6.68 -10.38 -0.82
N LEU A 132 -7.82 -9.79 -0.44
CA LEU A 132 -8.04 -9.30 0.92
C LEU A 132 -8.05 -10.41 1.98
N ALA A 133 -8.48 -11.63 1.63
CA ALA A 133 -8.39 -12.77 2.53
C ALA A 133 -6.94 -13.23 2.75
N GLU A 134 -6.10 -13.17 1.72
CA GLU A 134 -4.65 -13.41 1.85
C GLU A 134 -3.97 -12.32 2.69
N VAL A 135 -4.35 -11.05 2.50
CA VAL A 135 -3.88 -9.93 3.32
C VAL A 135 -4.19 -10.14 4.79
N ASP A 136 -5.43 -10.48 5.14
CA ASP A 136 -5.83 -10.72 6.53
C ASP A 136 -5.04 -11.87 7.16
N SER A 137 -4.84 -12.96 6.43
CA SER A 137 -4.04 -14.09 6.89
C SER A 137 -2.57 -13.71 7.10
N LEU A 138 -1.97 -12.92 6.20
CA LEU A 138 -0.57 -12.51 6.32
C LEU A 138 -0.38 -11.51 7.47
N ALA A 139 -1.31 -10.55 7.59
CA ALA A 139 -1.33 -9.61 8.69
C ALA A 139 -1.44 -10.33 10.05
N GLU A 140 -2.34 -11.31 10.19
CA GLU A 140 -2.42 -12.11 11.43
C GLU A 140 -1.10 -12.83 11.73
N GLN A 141 -0.36 -13.31 10.72
CA GLN A 141 0.95 -13.94 10.92
C GLN A 141 1.98 -12.95 11.44
N TRP A 142 2.10 -11.77 10.81
CA TRP A 142 3.04 -10.73 11.23
C TRP A 142 2.75 -10.23 12.66
N ALA A 143 1.47 -10.09 13.01
CA ALA A 143 1.07 -9.66 14.34
C ALA A 143 1.40 -10.66 15.47
N VAL A 144 1.71 -11.91 15.14
CA VAL A 144 2.11 -12.95 16.10
C VAL A 144 3.64 -13.05 16.23
N GLU A 145 4.38 -12.47 15.29
CA GLU A 145 5.86 -12.47 15.27
C GLU A 145 6.50 -11.26 15.98
N GLU A 146 5.71 -10.23 16.32
CA GLU A 146 6.09 -9.12 17.23
C GLU A 146 5.88 -9.44 18.72
#